data_AF-A0A9E4HAB8-F1
#
_entry.id   AF-A0A9E4HAB8-F1
#
_cell.length_a   1.000
_cell.length_b   1.000
_cell.length_c   1.000
_cell.angle_alpha   90.00
_cell.angle_beta   90.00
_cell.angle_gamma   90.00
#
_symmetry.space_group_name_H-M   'P 1'
#
loop_
_entity.id
_entity.type
_entity.pdbx_description
1 polymer ?
#
loop_
_entity_poly.entity_id
_entity_poly.type
_entity_poly.pdbx_seq_one_letter_code
_entity_poly.pdbx_strand_id
1 'polypeptide(L)' 'MANGDMSVEQVRMLADLVGISIDETELPEVANRFASLMQELDRLRDMDLEGVEPVTIFPDADGG' A
#
# COMPACT_ATOMS: atom_id res chain seq x y z
N MET A 1 -12.40 1.47 9.14
CA MET A 1 -11.12 1.21 9.84
C MET A 1 -10.25 2.43 9.60
N ALA A 2 -9.77 3.08 10.66
CA ALA A 2 -8.75 4.11 10.51
C ALA A 2 -7.45 3.43 10.09
N ASN A 3 -6.75 3.95 9.08
CA ASN A 3 -5.49 3.42 8.50
C ASN A 3 -4.27 3.53 9.44
N GLY A 4 -4.49 3.51 10.75
CA GLY A 4 -3.47 3.85 11.75
C GLY A 4 -2.61 2.68 12.23
N ASP A 5 -3.15 1.47 12.23
CA ASP A 5 -2.42 0.28 12.70
C ASP A 5 -2.39 -0.77 11.60
N MET A 6 -1.17 -1.12 11.18
CA MET A 6 -0.97 -2.29 10.36
C MET A 6 -0.41 -3.41 11.22
N SER A 7 -1.11 -4.53 11.28
CA SER A 7 -0.68 -5.67 12.06
C SER A 7 0.45 -6.43 11.37
N VAL A 8 1.24 -7.14 12.16
CA VAL A 8 2.25 -8.09 11.66
C VAL A 8 1.63 -9.11 10.69
N GLU A 9 0.39 -9.54 10.95
CA GLU A 9 -0.34 -10.47 10.10
C GLU A 9 -0.65 -9.86 8.72
N GLN A 10 -1.05 -8.58 8.68
CA GLN A 10 -1.29 -7.86 7.43
C GLN A 10 0.00 -7.70 6.62
N VAL A 11 1.12 -7.37 7.27
CA VAL A 11 2.44 -7.33 6.60
C VAL A 11 2.80 -8.68 6.02
N ARG A 12 2.61 -9.76 6.78
CA ARG A 12 2.92 -11.12 6.32
C ARG A 12 2.08 -11.49 5.10
N MET A 13 0.79 -11.19 5.11
CA MET A 13 -0.10 -11.42 3.95
C MET A 13 0.32 -10.59 2.73
N LEU A 14 0.68 -9.32 2.92
CA LEU A 14 1.14 -8.46 1.83
C LEU A 14 2.46 -8.95 1.24
N ALA A 15 3.40 -9.37 2.09
CA ALA A 15 4.69 -9.92 1.67
C ALA A 15 4.51 -11.19 0.83
N ASP A 16 3.60 -12.09 1.25
CA ASP A 16 3.25 -13.30 0.50
C ASP A 16 2.61 -12.96 -0.86
N LEU A 17 1.68 -12.00 -0.90
CA LEU A 17 1.02 -11.54 -2.12
C LEU A 17 2.01 -11.05 -3.19
N VAL A 18 3.07 -10.36 -2.78
CA VAL A 18 4.10 -9.82 -3.69
C VAL A 18 5.32 -10.74 -3.85
N GLY A 19 5.32 -11.91 -3.19
CA GLY A 19 6.39 -12.90 -3.27
C GLY A 19 7.70 -12.48 -2.58
N ILE A 20 7.64 -11.62 -1.56
CA ILE A 20 8.78 -11.19 -0.76
C ILE A 20 8.83 -11.98 0.54
N SER A 21 10.01 -12.49 0.90
CA SER A 21 10.24 -13.07 2.23
C SER A 21 10.75 -12.00 3.19
N ILE A 22 10.18 -11.95 4.39
CA ILE A 22 10.59 -11.07 5.49
C ILE A 22 10.91 -11.95 6.68
N ASP A 23 12.02 -11.69 7.37
CA ASP A 23 12.35 -12.42 8.59
C ASP A 23 11.30 -12.14 9.67
N GLU A 24 10.89 -13.18 10.38
CA GLU A 24 9.87 -13.09 11.44
C GLU A 24 10.24 -12.08 12.54
N THR A 25 11.53 -11.89 12.80
CA THR A 25 12.03 -10.92 13.79
C THR A 25 11.95 -9.48 13.28
N GLU A 26 11.90 -9.27 11.96
CA GLU A 26 11.82 -7.95 11.32
C GLU A 26 10.37 -7.49 11.07
N LEU A 27 9.41 -8.42 11.03
CA LEU A 27 7.99 -8.12 10.80
C LEU A 27 7.43 -6.97 11.65
N PRO A 28 7.71 -6.86 12.96
CA PRO A 28 7.21 -5.75 13.77
C PRO A 28 7.74 -4.39 13.30
N GLU A 29 9.00 -4.32 12.87
CA GLU A 29 9.61 -3.08 12.38
C GLU A 29 9.03 -2.70 11.01
N VAL A 30 8.87 -3.68 10.12
CA VAL A 30 8.25 -3.45 8.80
C VAL A 30 6.81 -2.96 8.96
N ALA A 31 6.04 -3.54 9.88
CA ALA A 31 4.69 -3.10 10.19
C ALA A 31 4.64 -1.64 10.62
N ASN A 32 5.53 -1.23 11.52
CA ASN A 32 5.62 0.16 11.99
C ASN A 32 6.00 1.14 10.85
N ARG A 33 7.02 0.81 10.07
CA ARG A 33 7.47 1.64 8.95
C ARG A 33 6.37 1.80 7.89
N PHE A 34 5.69 0.73 7.55
CA PHE A 34 4.65 0.77 6.53
C PHE A 34 3.37 1.45 7.04
N ALA A 35 3.00 1.30 8.32
CA ALA A 35 1.93 2.10 8.93
C ALA A 35 2.24 3.61 8.83
N SER A 36 3.49 4.02 9.08
CA SER A 36 3.92 5.42 8.94
C SER A 36 3.79 5.92 7.49
N LEU A 37 4.14 5.09 6.50
CA LEU A 37 3.99 5.43 5.08
C LEU A 37 2.52 5.56 4.68
N MET A 38 1.66 4.62 5.12
CA MET A 38 0.22 4.66 4.82
C MET A 38 -0.45 5.89 5.42
N GLN A 39 -0.05 6.31 6.63
CA GLN A 39 -0.53 7.56 7.23
C GLN A 39 -0.14 8.78 6.41
N GLU A 40 1.06 8.82 5.83
CA GLU A 40 1.48 9.92 4.96
C GLU A 40 0.70 9.92 3.64
N LEU A 41 0.50 8.75 3.03
CA LEU A 41 -0.29 8.60 1.81
C LEU A 41 -1.76 8.98 2.03
N ASP A 42 -2.33 8.70 3.19
CA ASP A 42 -3.69 9.09 3.53
C ASP A 42 -3.89 10.60 3.52
N ARG A 43 -2.86 11.40 3.79
CA ARG A 43 -2.95 12.87 3.66
C ARG A 43 -3.22 13.32 2.22
N LEU A 44 -2.88 12.49 1.23
CA LEU A 44 -3.16 12.76 -0.18
C LEU A 44 -4.61 12.43 -0.56
N ARG A 45 -5.35 11.66 0.26
CA ARG A 45 -6.77 11.35 -0.01
C ARG A 45 -7.71 12.52 0.20
N ASP A 46 -7.28 13.54 0.94
CA ASP A 46 -8.07 14.75 1.16
C ASP A 46 -7.98 15.74 -0.02
N MET A 47 -7.33 15.34 -1.12
CA MET A 47 -7.31 16.10 -2.36
C MET A 47 -8.68 16.04 -3.06
N ASP A 48 -9.18 17.20 -3.47
CA ASP A 48 -10.35 17.29 -4.35
C ASP A 48 -9.98 16.78 -5.75
N LEU A 49 -10.64 15.70 -6.17
CA LEU A 49 -10.42 15.03 -7.45
C LEU A 49 -11.60 15.25 -8.41
N GLU A 50 -12.52 16.17 -8.12
CA GLU A 50 -13.65 16.46 -9.01
C GLU A 50 -13.17 16.88 -10.40
N GLY A 51 -13.61 16.14 -11.43
CA GLY A 51 -13.23 16.39 -12.82
C GLY A 51 -11.83 15.90 -13.24
N VAL A 52 -11.10 15.18 -12.39
CA VAL A 52 -9.80 14.59 -12.73
C VAL A 52 -9.99 13.19 -13.33
N GLU A 53 -9.63 13.02 -14.60
CA GLU A 53 -9.58 11.70 -15.23
C GLU A 53 -8.31 10.94 -14.78
N PRO A 54 -8.42 9.65 -14.38
CA PRO A 54 -7.27 8.84 -14.04
C PRO A 54 -6.36 8.67 -15.27
N VAL A 55 -5.09 9.00 -15.13
CA VAL A 55 -4.11 8.71 -16.18
C VAL A 55 -3.73 7.24 -16.10
N THR A 56 -4.11 6.45 -17.09
CA THR A 56 -3.68 5.05 -17.24
C THR A 56 -2.25 5.00 -17.75
N ILE A 57 -1.31 4.59 -16.88
CA ILE A 57 0.13 4.50 -17.21
C ILE A 57 0.49 3.10 -17.76
N PHE A 58 -0.39 2.11 -17.56
CA PHE A 58 -0.25 0.80 -18.18
C PHE A 58 -1.00 0.80 -19.50
N PRO A 59 -0.35 0.49 -20.63
CA PRO A 59 -1.08 0.28 -21.87
C PRO A 59 -2.02 -0.90 -21.68
N ASP A 60 -3.29 -0.73 -22.06
CA ASP A 60 -4.22 -1.84 -22.11
C ASP A 60 -3.61 -2.93 -22.99
N ALA A 61 -3.62 -4.17 -22.49
CA ALA A 61 -3.14 -5.33 -23.19
C ALA A 61 -4.11 -5.74 -24.32
N ASP A 62 -4.57 -4.78 -25.11
CA ASP A 62 -5.29 -5.02 -26.34
C ASP A 62 -4.36 -4.68 -27.49
N GLY A 63 -3.67 -5.73 -27.95
CA GLY A 63 -3.07 -5.74 -29.27
C GLY A 63 -4.16 -5.49 -30.32
N GLY A 64 -3.91 -4.49 -31.16
CA GLY A 64 -4.51 -4.32 -32.49
C GLY A 64 -3.40 -4.18 -33.51
#